data_AF-A0A9D9JNU6-F1
#
_entry.id   AF-A0A9D9JNU6-F1
#
_cell.length_a   1.000
_cell.length_b   1.000
_cell.length_c   1.000
_cell.angle_alpha   90.00
_cell.angle_beta   90.00
_cell.angle_gamma   90.00
#
_symmetry.space_group_name_H-M   'P 1'
#
loop_
_entity.id
_entity.type
_entity.pdbx_description
1 polymer ?
#
loop_
_entity_poly.entity_id
_entity_poly.type
_entity_poly.pdbx_seq_one_letter_code
_entity_poly.pdbx_strand_id
1 'polypeptide(L)'
;MVRSTGPSLHHVAYHVGEPADVMRTADLLADAGFRAQIDFGPGRHGLSNAFFIDVRDPSGNRLETSMGDYQRDLDAEPIRWEWEDYDEGGRLWWSPEYPARSLETTPVNPSWPL
;
A
#
# COMPACT_ATOMS: atom_id res chain seq x y z
N MET A 1 0.39 1.37 12.03
CA MET A 1 -1.00 1.55 11.49
C MET A 1 -1.21 3.02 11.15
N VAL A 2 -1.99 3.32 10.11
CA VAL A 2 -2.33 4.70 9.76
C VAL A 2 -3.53 5.15 10.57
N ARG A 3 -3.46 6.33 11.19
CA ARG A 3 -4.56 6.88 12.00
C ARG A 3 -5.07 8.15 11.33
N SER A 4 -6.39 8.32 11.34
CA SER A 4 -7.08 9.52 10.86
C SER A 4 -8.12 9.96 11.90
N THR A 5 -8.41 11.26 11.94
CA THR A 5 -9.40 11.86 12.86
C THR A 5 -10.83 11.73 12.34
N GLY A 6 -11.04 11.23 11.12
CA GLY A 6 -12.35 11.02 10.52
C GLY A 6 -12.28 10.07 9.31
N PRO A 7 -13.39 9.88 8.57
CA PRO A 7 -13.40 9.06 7.36
C PRO A 7 -12.43 9.61 6.32
N SER A 8 -11.48 8.76 5.92
CA SER A 8 -10.42 9.11 4.99
C SER A 8 -9.98 7.89 4.20
N LEU A 9 -9.61 8.10 2.94
CA LEU A 9 -9.05 7.08 2.06
C LEU A 9 -7.53 7.04 2.23
N HIS A 10 -6.98 5.88 2.59
CA HIS A 10 -5.52 5.70 2.63
C HIS A 10 -4.95 5.46 1.25
N HIS A 11 -5.54 4.53 0.49
CA HIS A 11 -5.15 4.18 -0.87
C HIS A 11 -6.24 3.33 -1.54
N VAL A 12 -6.15 3.19 -2.86
CA VAL A 12 -6.84 2.14 -3.62
C VAL A 12 -5.79 1.18 -4.15
N ALA A 13 -6.02 -0.13 -3.96
CA ALA A 13 -5.08 -1.15 -4.41
C ALA A 13 -5.56 -1.85 -5.69
N TYR A 14 -4.63 -2.09 -6.62
CA TYR A 14 -4.82 -2.86 -7.84
C TYR A 14 -3.93 -4.10 -7.80
N HIS A 15 -4.53 -5.27 -7.98
CA HIS A 15 -3.80 -6.52 -8.06
C HIS A 15 -3.21 -6.71 -9.47
N VAL A 16 -1.93 -7.03 -9.57
CA VAL A 16 -1.23 -7.33 -10.84
C VAL A 16 -0.84 -8.81 -10.93
N GLY A 17 -0.55 -9.29 -12.14
CA GLY A 17 -0.39 -10.72 -12.40
C GLY A 17 0.91 -11.29 -11.86
N GLU A 18 2.01 -10.54 -12.01
CA GLU A 18 3.36 -11.01 -11.69
C GLU A 18 4.13 -9.97 -10.86
N PRO A 19 5.15 -10.39 -10.06
CA PRO A 19 6.00 -9.42 -9.36
C PRO A 19 6.69 -8.43 -10.31
N ALA A 20 6.98 -8.84 -11.55
CA ALA A 20 7.56 -7.98 -12.56
C ALA A 20 6.65 -6.79 -12.92
N ASP A 21 5.33 -6.93 -12.79
CA ASP A 21 4.39 -5.85 -13.10
C ASP A 21 4.46 -4.71 -12.07
N VAL A 22 4.76 -5.02 -10.80
CA VAL A 22 5.01 -4.02 -9.75
C VAL A 22 6.26 -3.20 -10.09
N MET A 23 7.33 -3.86 -10.54
CA MET A 23 8.55 -3.17 -11.00
C MET A 23 8.29 -2.33 -12.24
N ARG A 24 7.52 -2.89 -13.19
CA ARG A 24 7.13 -2.20 -14.42
C ARG A 24 6.36 -0.91 -14.15
N THR A 25 5.55 -0.84 -13.10
CA THR A 25 4.89 0.41 -12.68
C THR A 25 5.92 1.52 -12.42
N ALA A 26 7.02 1.23 -11.72
CA ALA A 26 8.08 2.19 -11.43
C ALA A 26 8.77 2.67 -12.71
N ASP A 27 9.13 1.74 -13.60
CA ASP A 27 9.81 2.03 -14.86
C ASP A 27 8.94 2.92 -15.76
N LEU A 28 7.66 2.56 -15.93
CA LEU A 28 6.72 3.34 -16.75
C LEU A 28 6.52 4.77 -16.22
N LEU A 29 6.43 4.94 -14.90
CA LEU A 29 6.31 6.26 -14.29
C LEU A 29 7.60 7.06 -14.45
N ALA A 30 8.77 6.45 -14.30
CA ALA A 30 10.05 7.10 -14.48
C ALA A 30 10.22 7.58 -15.94
N ASP A 31 9.94 6.72 -16.92
CA ASP A 31 10.03 7.01 -18.35
C ASP A 31 9.06 8.12 -18.78
N ALA A 32 7.87 8.16 -18.18
CA ALA A 32 6.88 9.21 -18.41
C ALA A 32 7.19 10.53 -17.66
N GLY A 33 8.28 10.61 -16.90
CA GLY A 33 8.68 11.80 -16.14
C GLY A 33 8.01 11.97 -14.78
N PHE A 34 7.29 10.97 -14.30
CA PHE A 34 6.54 10.95 -13.04
C PHE A 34 7.27 10.25 -11.89
N ARG A 35 8.61 10.16 -11.92
CA ARG A 35 9.41 9.58 -10.82
C ARG A 35 9.08 10.12 -9.42
N ALA A 36 8.69 11.39 -9.33
CA ALA A 36 8.33 12.05 -8.07
C ALA A 36 6.98 11.55 -7.50
N GLN A 37 6.16 10.91 -8.32
CA GLN A 37 4.87 10.33 -7.91
C GLN A 37 5.02 8.94 -7.29
N ILE A 38 6.19 8.31 -7.39
CA ILE A 38 6.48 7.10 -6.61
C ILE A 38 6.50 7.53 -5.13
N ASP A 39 5.59 6.95 -4.35
CA ASP A 39 5.33 7.33 -2.97
C ASP A 39 6.17 6.52 -2.00
N PHE A 40 6.15 5.20 -2.18
CA PHE A 40 6.87 4.25 -1.37
C PHE A 40 7.01 2.90 -2.09
N GLY A 41 8.11 2.20 -1.82
CA GLY A 41 8.40 0.90 -2.41
C GLY A 41 9.40 0.95 -3.58
N PRO A 42 9.58 -0.17 -4.30
CA PRO A 42 8.88 -1.43 -4.09
C PRO A 42 9.22 -2.07 -2.74
N GLY A 43 8.26 -2.77 -2.14
CA GLY A 43 8.40 -3.36 -0.81
C GLY A 43 7.65 -4.68 -0.68
N ARG A 44 7.87 -5.35 0.46
CA ARG A 44 7.11 -6.54 0.86
C ARG A 44 6.42 -6.26 2.18
N HIS A 45 5.12 -6.45 2.25
CA HIS A 45 4.41 -6.47 3.51
C HIS A 45 4.59 -7.83 4.21
N GLY A 46 4.73 -7.86 5.53
CA GLY A 46 4.66 -9.11 6.29
C GLY A 46 3.22 -9.61 6.41
N LEU A 47 2.33 -8.69 6.81
CA LEU A 47 0.89 -8.81 6.65
C LEU A 47 0.57 -8.89 5.17
N SER A 48 -0.42 -9.71 4.78
CA SER A 48 -0.74 -10.07 3.39
C SER A 48 0.38 -10.73 2.57
N ASN A 49 1.66 -10.64 2.95
CA ASN A 49 2.78 -11.08 2.13
C ASN A 49 2.85 -10.38 0.75
N ALA A 50 2.13 -9.28 0.52
CA ALA A 50 2.07 -8.65 -0.79
C ALA A 50 3.38 -7.96 -1.19
N PHE A 51 3.80 -8.15 -2.43
CA PHE A 51 4.79 -7.31 -3.12
C PHE A 51 4.06 -6.08 -3.62
N PHE A 52 4.56 -4.88 -3.32
CA PHE A 52 3.81 -3.67 -3.64
C PHE A 52 4.71 -2.52 -4.05
N ILE A 53 4.09 -1.53 -4.69
CA ILE A 53 4.61 -0.17 -4.83
C ILE A 53 3.42 0.81 -4.71
N ASP A 54 3.62 1.86 -3.93
CA ASP A 54 2.67 2.97 -3.78
C ASP A 54 3.07 4.12 -4.69
N VAL A 55 2.07 4.71 -5.34
CA VAL A 55 2.21 5.87 -6.24
C VAL A 55 1.12 6.90 -5.95
N ARG A 56 1.27 8.12 -6.45
CA ARG A 56 0.24 9.16 -6.36
C ARG A 56 -0.30 9.59 -7.71
N ASP A 57 -1.61 9.75 -7.76
CA ASP A 57 -2.27 10.39 -8.90
C ASP A 57 -2.05 11.92 -8.87
N PRO A 58 -2.40 12.65 -9.95
CA PRO A 58 -2.27 14.11 -9.99
C PRO A 58 -3.11 14.86 -8.94
N SER A 59 -4.12 14.22 -8.34
CA SER A 59 -4.94 14.79 -7.26
C SER A 59 -4.37 14.51 -5.87
N GLY A 60 -3.26 13.76 -5.78
CA GLY A 60 -2.60 13.37 -4.54
C GLY A 60 -3.15 12.09 -3.90
N ASN A 61 -4.08 11.38 -4.54
CA ASN A 61 -4.60 10.10 -4.05
C ASN A 61 -3.52 9.03 -4.17
N ARG A 62 -3.35 8.20 -3.13
CA ARG A 62 -2.44 7.06 -3.16
C ARG A 62 -3.09 5.86 -3.87
N LEU A 63 -2.33 5.26 -4.76
CA LEU A 63 -2.66 4.01 -5.43
C LEU A 63 -1.56 2.99 -5.10
N GLU A 64 -1.94 1.77 -4.80
CA GLU A 64 -1.03 0.65 -4.61
C GLU A 64 -1.17 -0.30 -5.81
N THR A 65 -0.06 -0.70 -6.43
CA THR A 65 -0.06 -1.91 -7.27
C THR A 65 0.57 -3.04 -6.48
N SER A 66 -0.14 -4.15 -6.32
CA SER A 66 0.26 -5.24 -5.44
C SER A 66 0.12 -6.63 -6.07
N MET A 67 0.93 -7.59 -5.62
CA MET A 67 0.92 -8.99 -6.08
C MET A 67 1.35 -9.94 -4.96
N GLY A 68 0.79 -11.16 -4.96
CA GLY A 68 1.33 -12.27 -4.16
C GLY A 68 0.80 -12.33 -2.73
N ASP A 69 -0.40 -11.78 -2.50
CA ASP A 69 -1.19 -12.13 -1.32
C ASP A 69 -1.58 -13.62 -1.36
N TYR A 70 -2.02 -14.17 -0.23
CA TYR A 70 -2.47 -15.54 -0.11
C TYR A 70 -3.96 -15.69 -0.40
N GLN A 71 -4.36 -16.88 -0.84
CA GLN A 71 -5.77 -17.23 -0.94
C GLN A 71 -6.36 -17.32 0.47
N ARG A 72 -7.40 -16.52 0.73
CA ARG A 72 -8.15 -16.55 1.99
C ARG A 72 -9.30 -17.55 1.86
N ASP A 73 -9.16 -18.71 2.48
CA ASP A 73 -10.31 -19.61 2.69
C ASP A 73 -11.21 -19.04 3.79
N LEU A 74 -12.51 -19.29 3.72
CA LEU A 74 -13.49 -18.76 4.67
C LEU A 74 -13.42 -19.45 6.03
N ASP A 75 -12.80 -20.63 6.11
CA ASP A 75 -12.63 -21.43 7.32
C ASP A 75 -11.22 -21.34 7.93
N ALA A 76 -10.29 -20.66 7.26
CA ALA A 76 -8.94 -20.46 7.77
C ALA A 76 -8.95 -19.51 8.99
N GLU A 77 -8.26 -19.91 10.06
CA GLU A 77 -8.08 -19.05 11.23
C GLU A 77 -7.32 -17.76 10.85
N PRO A 78 -7.78 -16.58 11.31
CA PRO A 78 -7.08 -15.33 11.05
C PRO A 78 -5.66 -15.34 11.62
N ILE A 79 -4.69 -14.90 10.81
CA ILE A 79 -3.34 -14.64 11.30
C ILE A 79 -3.37 -13.37 12.15
N ARG A 80 -3.22 -13.55 13.46
CA ARG A 80 -3.16 -12.46 14.43
C ARG A 80 -1.74 -11.90 14.51
N TRP A 81 -1.65 -10.58 14.53
CA TRP A 81 -0.41 -9.86 14.78
C TRP A 81 -0.56 -9.09 16.09
N GLU A 82 0.38 -9.27 17.02
CA GLU A 82 0.54 -8.33 18.12
C GLU A 82 1.25 -7.06 17.62
N TRP A 83 1.12 -5.96 18.37
CA TRP A 83 1.56 -4.66 17.89
C TRP A 83 3.06 -4.58 17.65
N GLU A 84 3.82 -5.18 18.55
CA GLU A 84 5.27 -5.26 18.49
C GLU A 84 5.72 -6.02 17.24
N ASP A 85 5.14 -7.20 16.99
CA ASP A 85 5.44 -8.01 15.80
C ASP A 85 5.02 -7.30 14.50
N TYR A 86 3.89 -6.59 14.54
CA TYR A 86 3.41 -5.80 13.40
C TYR A 86 4.37 -4.66 13.07
N ASP A 87 4.89 -3.96 14.06
CA ASP A 87 5.80 -2.84 13.85
C ASP A 87 7.19 -3.29 13.41
N GLU A 88 7.67 -4.43 13.93
CA GLU A 88 8.97 -5.00 13.55
C GLU A 88 8.98 -5.60 12.14
N GLY A 89 7.92 -6.32 11.74
CA GLY A 89 7.94 -7.06 10.47
C GLY A 89 6.58 -7.25 9.79
N GLY A 90 5.46 -7.04 10.49
CA GLY A 90 4.14 -7.18 9.89
C GLY A 90 3.84 -6.09 8.87
N ARG A 91 4.22 -4.84 9.13
CA ARG A 91 4.02 -3.77 8.15
C ARG A 91 4.95 -3.94 6.95
N LEU A 92 6.21 -4.22 7.18
CA LEU A 92 7.23 -4.35 6.15
C LEU A 92 8.18 -5.47 6.51
N TRP A 93 8.29 -6.44 5.60
CA TRP A 93 9.11 -7.62 5.79
C TRP A 93 10.60 -7.35 5.51
N TRP A 94 10.92 -6.47 4.56
CA TRP A 94 12.30 -6.23 4.12
C TRP A 94 12.98 -5.06 4.81
N SER A 95 12.21 -4.11 5.35
CA SER A 95 12.73 -2.85 5.88
C SER A 95 11.92 -2.41 7.09
N PRO A 96 12.54 -1.96 8.18
CA PRO A 96 11.80 -1.38 9.29
C PRO A 96 11.34 0.06 9.00
N GLU A 97 11.94 0.72 8.00
CA GLU A 97 11.70 2.14 7.71
C GLU A 97 10.67 2.34 6.60
N TYR A 98 9.83 3.36 6.80
CA TYR A 98 8.90 3.89 5.81
C TYR A 98 8.89 5.43 5.85
N PRO A 99 8.67 6.10 4.72
CA PRO A 99 8.65 7.56 4.69
C PRO A 99 7.39 8.07 5.40
N ALA A 100 7.48 9.18 6.17
CA ALA A 100 6.34 9.72 6.92
C ALA A 100 5.09 9.98 6.05
N ARG A 101 5.30 10.36 4.78
CA ARG A 101 4.24 10.56 3.79
C ARG A 101 3.36 9.32 3.58
N SER A 102 3.90 8.10 3.78
CA SER A 102 3.14 6.84 3.67
C SER A 102 2.06 6.69 4.74
N LEU A 103 2.03 7.58 5.74
CA LEU A 103 0.98 7.64 6.76
C LEU A 103 -0.16 8.60 6.40
N GLU A 104 -0.02 9.40 5.35
CA GLU A 104 -1.03 10.39 4.96
C GLU A 104 -2.31 9.72 4.44
N THR A 105 -3.45 10.37 4.64
CA THR A 105 -4.75 9.94 4.12
C THR A 105 -5.47 11.12 3.46
N THR A 106 -6.36 10.83 2.49
CA THR A 106 -7.20 11.83 1.84
C THR A 106 -8.58 11.86 2.52
N PRO A 107 -9.04 13.00 3.08
CA PRO A 107 -10.37 13.08 3.69
C PRO A 107 -11.48 12.78 2.69
N VAL A 108 -12.51 12.04 3.11
CA VAL A 108 -13.71 11.83 2.30
C VAL A 108 -14.54 13.12 2.29
N ASN A 109 -15.08 13.49 1.13
CA ASN A 109 -15.93 14.67 1.02
C ASN A 109 -17.23 14.47 1.82
N PRO A 110 -17.52 15.31 2.84
CA PRO A 110 -18.68 15.14 3.70
C PRO A 110 -20.01 15.46 3.00
N SER A 111 -19.99 16.05 1.80
CA SER A 111 -21.22 16.40 1.05
C SER A 111 -21.68 15.31 0.07
N TRP A 112 -20.92 14.23 -0.09
CA TRP A 112 -21.35 13.11 -0.94
C TRP A 112 -22.48 12.32 -0.27
N PRO A 113 -23.52 11.92 -1.03
CA PRO A 113 -24.57 11.07 -0.49
C PRO A 113 -24.00 9.68 -0.17
N LEU A 114 -24.39 9.15 0.99
CA LEU A 114 -24.12 7.77 1.40
C LEU A 114 -25.08 6.80 0.71
#